data_AF-A0A938GL39-F1
#
_entry.id   AF-A0A938GL39-F1
#
_cell.length_a   1.000
_cell.length_b   1.000
_cell.length_c   1.000
_cell.angle_alpha   90.00
_cell.angle_beta   90.00
_cell.angle_gamma   90.00
#
_symmetry.space_group_name_H-M   'P 1'
#
loop_
_entity.id
_entity.type
_entity.pdbx_description
1 polymer ?
#
loop_
_entity_poly.entity_id
_entity_poly.type
_entity_poly.pdbx_seq_one_letter_code
_entity_poly.pdbx_strand_id
1 'polypeptide(L)'
;MTNDREQQVLELFVRHQTRIKGFISSLMGDLAAVPDVLQETFLVVQRKAGEFEPGSNFVAWAFQIARFQVMAAQTQHKRAAVCL
;
A
#
# COMPACT_ATOMS: atom_id res chain seq x y z
N MET A 1 -9.51 18.13 -13.95
CA MET A 1 -10.73 17.48 -13.46
C MET A 1 -10.27 16.16 -12.85
N THR A 2 -10.16 16.09 -11.53
CA THR A 2 -9.80 14.83 -10.83
C THR A 2 -10.85 13.79 -11.17
N ASN A 3 -10.44 12.58 -11.54
CA ASN A 3 -11.38 11.54 -11.94
C ASN A 3 -12.21 11.11 -10.71
N ASP A 4 -13.54 11.02 -10.81
CA ASP A 4 -14.41 10.68 -9.66
C ASP A 4 -13.96 9.37 -8.96
N ARG A 5 -13.41 8.42 -9.73
CA ARG A 5 -12.82 7.18 -9.19
C ARG A 5 -11.55 7.42 -8.37
N GLU A 6 -10.68 8.31 -8.82
CA GLU A 6 -9.45 8.69 -8.11
C GLU A 6 -9.78 9.34 -6.77
N GLN A 7 -10.80 10.20 -6.74
CA GLN A 7 -11.25 10.83 -5.51
C GLN A 7 -11.89 9.83 -4.54
N GLN A 8 -12.74 8.93 -5.03
CA GLN A 8 -13.32 7.87 -4.21
C GLN A 8 -12.24 6.98 -3.58
N VAL A 9 -11.24 6.56 -4.37
CA VAL A 9 -10.13 5.73 -3.90
C VAL A 9 -9.28 6.46 -2.87
N LEU A 10 -9.01 7.75 -3.07
CA LEU A 10 -8.31 8.59 -2.11
C LEU A 10 -9.06 8.63 -0.76
N GLU A 11 -10.35 8.91 -0.78
CA GLU A 11 -11.18 8.97 0.43
C GLU A 11 -11.21 7.62 1.17
N LEU A 12 -11.36 6.52 0.43
CA LEU A 12 -11.30 5.17 0.98
C LEU A 12 -9.93 4.85 1.58
N PHE A 13 -8.85 5.26 0.91
CA PHE A 13 -7.49 5.05 1.42
C PHE A 13 -7.27 5.80 2.73
N VAL A 14 -7.59 7.10 2.77
CA VAL A 14 -7.44 7.92 3.98
C VAL A 14 -8.26 7.33 5.13
N ARG A 15 -9.50 6.90 4.88
CA ARG A 15 -10.37 6.25 5.88
C ARG A 15 -9.77 4.96 6.44
N HIS A 16 -9.07 4.18 5.62
CA HIS A 16 -8.55 2.87 6.01
C HIS A 16 -7.03 2.81 6.24
N GLN A 17 -6.35 3.96 6.18
CA GLN A 17 -4.90 4.06 6.26
C GLN A 17 -4.32 3.39 7.52
N THR A 18 -4.93 3.58 8.69
CA THR A 18 -4.48 2.95 9.95
C THR A 18 -4.53 1.42 9.87
N ARG A 19 -5.56 0.88 9.22
CA ARG A 19 -5.76 -0.57 9.07
C ARG A 19 -4.78 -1.17 8.06
N ILE A 20 -4.50 -0.46 6.98
CA ILE A 20 -3.46 -0.81 5.99
C ILE A 20 -2.07 -0.76 6.63
N LYS A 21 -1.77 0.31 7.39
CA LYS A 21 -0.53 0.43 8.14
C LYS A 21 -0.33 -0.73 9.10
N GLY A 22 -1.35 -1.09 9.90
CA GLY A 22 -1.28 -2.22 10.82
C GLY A 22 -1.00 -3.55 10.11
N PHE A 23 -1.63 -3.78 8.96
CA PHE A 23 -1.35 -4.94 8.13
C PHE A 23 0.09 -4.96 7.61
N ILE A 24 0.60 -3.84 7.09
CA ILE A 24 2.00 -3.71 6.65
C ILE A 24 2.94 -3.97 7.84
N SER A 25 2.70 -3.36 9.00
CA SER A 25 3.49 -3.58 10.21
C SER A 25 3.53 -5.04 10.65
N SER A 26 2.43 -5.78 10.50
CA SER A 26 2.41 -7.22 10.86
C SER A 26 3.24 -8.10 9.92
N LEU A 27 3.51 -7.64 8.70
CA LEU A 27 4.30 -8.38 7.71
C LEU A 27 5.76 -7.92 7.64
N MET A 28 6.05 -6.73 8.16
CA MET A 28 7.39 -6.15 8.20
C MET A 28 8.11 -6.57 9.49
N GLY A 29 9.36 -7.02 9.36
CA GLY A 29 10.26 -7.21 10.51
C GLY A 29 10.94 -5.91 10.96
N ASP A 30 11.05 -4.94 10.06
CA ASP A 30 11.60 -3.62 10.33
C ASP A 30 10.48 -2.57 10.34
N LEU A 31 10.17 -2.04 11.53
CA LEU A 31 9.14 -1.02 11.71
C LEU A 31 9.54 0.34 11.16
N ALA A 32 10.84 0.62 10.98
CA ALA A 32 11.33 1.87 10.41
C ALA A 32 10.98 2.01 8.92
N ALA A 33 10.88 0.90 8.20
CA ALA A 33 10.51 0.86 6.78
C ALA A 33 8.99 0.90 6.53
N VAL A 34 8.15 0.75 7.56
CA VAL A 34 6.68 0.74 7.42
C VAL A 34 6.11 2.02 6.77
N PRO A 35 6.53 3.24 7.16
CA PRO A 35 6.02 4.47 6.55
C PRO A 35 6.27 4.53 5.04
N ASP A 36 7.45 4.14 4.59
CA ASP A 36 7.83 4.14 3.18
C ASP A 36 6.99 3.14 2.39
N VAL A 37 6.81 1.92 2.93
CA VAL A 37 5.95 0.90 2.29
C VAL A 37 4.49 1.35 2.23
N LEU A 38 3.99 2.04 3.25
CA LEU A 38 2.64 2.60 3.25
C LEU A 38 2.49 3.69 2.17
N GLN A 39 3.50 4.54 2.00
CA GLN A 39 3.53 5.58 0.97
C GLN A 39 3.55 4.95 -0.44
N GLU A 40 4.41 3.97 -0.69
CA GLU A 40 4.43 3.27 -1.99
C GLU A 40 3.10 2.54 -2.26
N THR A 41 2.49 1.97 -1.23
CA THR A 41 1.15 1.37 -1.32
C THR A 41 0.12 2.42 -1.76
N PHE A 42 0.13 3.61 -1.16
CA PHE A 42 -0.76 4.70 -1.56
C PHE A 42 -0.57 5.10 -3.03
N LEU A 43 0.68 5.28 -3.48
CA LEU A 43 0.99 5.65 -4.86
C LEU A 43 0.49 4.60 -5.86
N VAL A 44 0.64 3.31 -5.55
CA VAL A 44 0.15 2.22 -6.41
C VAL A 44 -1.37 2.13 -6.38
N VAL A 45 -2.00 2.26 -5.21
CA VAL A 45 -3.45 2.32 -5.07
C VAL A 45 -4.02 3.45 -5.94
N GLN A 46 -3.43 4.64 -5.88
CA GLN A 46 -3.92 5.78 -6.64
C GLN A 46 -3.73 5.59 -8.15
N ARG A 47 -2.57 5.09 -8.59
CA ARG A 47 -2.33 4.73 -10.01
C ARG A 47 -3.33 3.70 -10.53
N LYS A 48 -3.78 2.79 -9.67
CA LYS A 48 -4.75 1.74 -9.99
C LYS A 48 -6.20 2.13 -9.70
N ALA A 49 -6.49 3.39 -9.39
CA ALA A 49 -7.85 3.80 -9.02
C ALA A 49 -8.88 3.51 -10.13
N GLY A 50 -8.47 3.55 -11.40
CA GLY A 50 -9.33 3.17 -12.53
C GLY A 50 -9.69 1.68 -12.60
N GLU A 51 -8.94 0.81 -11.91
CA GLU A 51 -9.15 -0.64 -11.82
C GLU A 51 -10.02 -1.03 -10.61
N PHE A 52 -10.31 -0.10 -9.69
CA PHE A 52 -11.12 -0.37 -8.52
C PHE A 52 -12.61 -0.42 -8.89
N GLU A 53 -13.28 -1.51 -8.52
CA GLU A 53 -14.73 -1.67 -8.68
C GLU A 53 -15.47 -1.03 -7.50
N PRO A 54 -16.26 0.05 -7.71
CA PRO A 54 -17.00 0.70 -6.64
C PRO A 54 -17.99 -0.25 -5.94
N GLY A 55 -18.08 -0.16 -4.61
CA GLY A 55 -18.93 -1.05 -3.81
C GLY A 55 -18.30 -2.42 -3.48
N SER A 56 -17.16 -2.75 -4.10
CA SER A 56 -16.35 -3.91 -3.68
C SER A 56 -15.54 -3.64 -2.40
N ASN A 57 -14.89 -4.67 -1.85
CA ASN A 57 -14.12 -4.55 -0.62
C ASN A 57 -12.77 -3.86 -0.84
N PHE A 58 -12.75 -2.54 -0.67
CA PHE A 58 -11.55 -1.72 -0.80
C PHE A 58 -10.38 -2.20 0.08
N VAL A 59 -10.64 -2.61 1.32
CA VAL A 59 -9.57 -3.01 2.25
C VAL A 59 -8.88 -4.28 1.74
N ALA A 60 -9.64 -5.27 1.27
CA ALA A 60 -9.07 -6.49 0.70
C ALA A 60 -8.22 -6.19 -0.55
N TRP A 61 -8.72 -5.31 -1.42
CA TRP A 61 -7.99 -4.88 -2.62
C TRP A 61 -6.69 -4.12 -2.27
N ALA A 62 -6.75 -3.17 -1.33
CA ALA A 62 -5.58 -2.43 -0.86
C ALA A 62 -4.56 -3.33 -0.14
N PHE A 63 -5.02 -4.34 0.62
CA PHE A 63 -4.15 -5.31 1.28
C PHE A 63 -3.38 -6.17 0.29
N GLN A 64 -4.01 -6.55 -0.82
CA GLN A 64 -3.32 -7.27 -1.89
C GLN A 64 -2.17 -6.43 -2.45
N ILE A 65 -2.40 -5.14 -2.72
CA ILE A 65 -1.37 -4.21 -3.18
C ILE A 65 -0.27 -4.06 -2.11
N ALA A 66 -0.64 -3.83 -0.85
CA ALA A 66 0.29 -3.69 0.27
C ALA A 66 1.22 -4.91 0.43
N ARG A 67 0.67 -6.13 0.26
CA ARG A 67 1.47 -7.36 0.30
C ARG A 67 2.58 -7.37 -0.76
N PHE A 68 2.30 -6.90 -1.97
CA PHE A 68 3.33 -6.78 -3.01
C PHE A 68 4.40 -5.74 -2.65
N GLN A 69 4.01 -4.58 -2.08
CA GLN A 69 4.97 -3.57 -1.64
C GLN A 69 5.86 -4.06 -0.50
N VAL A 70 5.32 -4.82 0.45
CA VAL A 70 6.10 -5.48 1.50
C VAL A 70 7.13 -6.44 0.92
N MET A 71 6.74 -7.30 -0.02
CA MET A 71 7.67 -8.24 -0.66
C MET A 71 8.80 -7.52 -1.43
N ALA A 72 8.46 -6.41 -2.10
CA ALA A 72 9.45 -5.58 -2.78
C ALA A 72 10.45 -4.96 -1.80
N ALA A 73 9.96 -4.36 -0.70
CA ALA A 73 10.80 -3.78 0.34
C ALA A 73 11.74 -4.83 0.96
N GLN A 74 11.22 -6.00 1.35
CA GLN A 74 12.03 -7.09 1.90
C GLN A 74 13.12 -7.56 0.93
N THR A 75 12.84 -7.57 -0.38
CA THR A 75 13.83 -7.93 -1.40
C THR A 75 14.92 -6.86 -1.52
N GLN A 76 14.57 -5.58 -1.42
CA GLN A 76 15.51 -4.47 -1.43
C GLN A 76 16.43 -4.47 -0.21
N HIS A 77 15.90 -4.70 0.99
CA HIS A 77 16.71 -4.81 2.22
C HIS A 77 17.73 -5.95 2.14
N LYS A 78 17.34 -7.12 1.59
CA LYS A 78 18.28 -8.24 1.38
C LYS A 78 19.44 -7.86 0.47
N ARG A 79 19.18 -7.08 -0.59
CA ARG A 79 20.22 -6.61 -1.52
C ARG A 79 21.15 -5.59 -0.88
N ALA A 80 20.62 -4.66 -0.09
CA ALA A 80 21.43 -3.68 0.63
C ALA A 80 22.34 -4.34 1.68
N ALA A 81 21.86 -5.37 2.37
CA ALA A 81 22.63 -6.11 3.36
C ALA A 81 23.78 -6.97 2.79
N VAL A 82 23.70 -7.37 1.51
CA VAL A 82 24.75 -8.16 0.83
C VAL A 82 25.89 -7.28 0.32
N CYS A 83 25.68 -5.96 0.23
CA CYS A 83 26.65 -5.01 -0.34
C CYS A 83 27.49 -4.26 0.71
N LEU A 84 27.40 -4.66 1.99
CA LEU A 84 28.18 -4.17 3.14
C LEU A 84 29.11 -5.28 3.64
#